data_AF-A0A6I9SGC6-F1
#
_entry.id   AF-A0A6I9SGC6-F1
#
_cell.length_a   1.000
_cell.length_b   1.000
_cell.length_c   1.000
_cell.angle_alpha   90.00
_cell.angle_beta   90.00
_cell.angle_gamma   90.00
#
_symmetry.space_group_name_H-M   'P 1'
#
loop_
_entity.id
_entity.type
_entity.pdbx_description
1 polymer ?
#
loop_
_entity_poly.entity_id
_entity_poly.type
_entity_poly.pdbx_seq_one_letter_code
_entity_poly.pdbx_strand_id
1 'polypeptide(L)'
;MDTLRIYSRLGLLHPVHGLAERHGLSPSQKLQQQVNRASYRRSHRKWSKTGLARAGSNALLELVPETKKENLEFDLPLYDPSKGLTLDLAVVGGGPAGLAVAQQVSEAGLSVCSIDPSPKLIWPNNYGVWVDEFEALDLLDCLDATWPGAVVYVDDLKKKLLDRPYARVNRKQLKSKMMQKCVSNGVRFHPAKVVKVIHEELKSLLICNDGVTIQATVVLDATGFSRCLVQYDKPYNPGYQVAYGILAEVEEHPFDLDKMLFMDWRDSHLKDGTELKERNSRIPTFLYAMPFSSTEIFLEETSLVARPGLQMEDIQERMVARLRHLGIKVKSIEEDERCVIPMGGPLPVLPQRVVGIGGTAGLVHPSTGYMVARTLAAVPIVADSIVRFVGSDHGLSGNELSAEVWKNLWPIERRRQREFFCFGMDILLKLDLQGTRRFFDAFFDLEPHYWHGFLSSRLLLPELVLFGFSLFLHASNTSRLEIMAKGTLPLVNMIKNLLRDEN
;
A
#
# COMPACT_ATOMS: atom_id res chain seq x y z
N MET A 1 -19.08 -0.05 -5.89
CA MET A 1 -18.31 0.50 -7.02
C MET A 1 -16.99 -0.23 -7.03
N ASP A 2 -16.84 -1.17 -7.94
CA ASP A 2 -15.96 -2.32 -7.74
C ASP A 2 -14.95 -2.38 -8.89
N THR A 3 -13.65 -2.38 -8.55
CA THR A 3 -12.54 -2.40 -9.50
C THR A 3 -11.62 -3.59 -9.25
N LEU A 4 -12.20 -4.79 -9.38
CA LEU A 4 -11.48 -6.00 -9.78
C LEU A 4 -12.19 -6.54 -11.02
N ARG A 5 -11.57 -6.35 -12.20
CA ARG A 5 -12.13 -6.83 -13.47
C ARG A 5 -11.33 -8.02 -14.00
N ILE A 6 -11.97 -9.18 -14.01
CA ILE A 6 -11.56 -10.32 -14.82
C ILE A 6 -11.90 -10.03 -16.28
N TYR A 7 -11.01 -10.35 -17.21
CA TYR A 7 -11.27 -10.19 -18.65
C TYR A 7 -12.19 -11.30 -19.18
N SER A 8 -13.28 -10.90 -19.83
CA SER A 8 -14.03 -11.75 -20.76
C SER A 8 -14.38 -10.96 -22.03
N ARG A 9 -14.10 -11.55 -23.20
CA ARG A 9 -14.49 -10.97 -24.49
C ARG A 9 -15.92 -11.39 -24.82
N LEU A 10 -16.81 -10.45 -25.16
CA LEU A 10 -17.82 -10.55 -26.24
C LEU A 10 -18.76 -9.33 -26.30
N GLY A 11 -19.20 -9.01 -27.52
CA GLY A 11 -20.53 -8.43 -27.83
C GLY A 11 -20.95 -7.08 -27.21
N LEU A 12 -20.74 -5.98 -27.94
CA LEU A 12 -21.44 -4.71 -27.70
C LEU A 12 -22.90 -4.77 -28.17
N LEU A 13 -23.87 -4.56 -27.27
CA LEU A 13 -25.21 -4.04 -27.59
C LEU A 13 -25.72 -3.15 -26.45
N HIS A 14 -26.15 -1.92 -26.78
CA HIS A 14 -26.78 -0.98 -25.84
C HIS A 14 -28.30 -0.98 -25.99
N PRO A 15 -29.05 -0.95 -24.87
CA PRO A 15 -30.40 -0.39 -24.82
C PRO A 15 -30.40 1.01 -24.17
N VAL A 16 -31.32 1.88 -24.58
CA VAL A 16 -31.57 3.20 -23.98
C VAL A 16 -33.08 3.37 -23.73
N HIS A 17 -33.46 3.69 -22.49
CA HIS A 17 -34.76 4.29 -22.17
C HIS A 17 -34.58 5.83 -22.11
N GLY A 18 -35.52 6.69 -22.50
CA GLY A 18 -36.82 6.44 -23.16
C GLY A 18 -38.01 7.06 -22.41
N LEU A 19 -38.45 8.26 -22.83
CA LEU A 19 -39.73 8.96 -22.57
C LEU A 19 -39.71 10.25 -23.45
N ALA A 20 -40.65 10.42 -24.40
CA ALA A 20 -41.85 11.29 -24.34
C ALA A 20 -41.57 12.83 -24.46
N GLU A 21 -42.30 13.63 -25.26
CA GLU A 21 -43.53 13.39 -26.06
C GLU A 21 -43.71 14.38 -27.26
N ARG A 22 -44.53 13.98 -28.25
CA ARG A 22 -45.37 14.76 -29.22
C ARG A 22 -44.81 15.69 -30.33
N HIS A 23 -45.28 15.34 -31.56
CA HIS A 23 -45.73 16.16 -32.72
C HIS A 23 -44.80 17.15 -33.46
N GLY A 24 -44.75 17.04 -34.81
CA GLY A 24 -44.20 18.14 -35.65
C GLY A 24 -43.87 17.90 -37.14
N LEU A 25 -44.78 17.40 -37.98
CA LEU A 25 -44.75 17.52 -39.46
C LEU A 25 -43.57 16.88 -40.25
N SER A 26 -43.65 16.95 -41.59
CA SER A 26 -42.76 16.38 -42.62
C SER A 26 -42.70 17.36 -43.83
N PRO A 27 -42.06 17.11 -45.00
CA PRO A 27 -41.34 15.91 -45.49
C PRO A 27 -40.01 16.21 -46.27
N SER A 28 -39.52 15.22 -47.04
CA SER A 28 -38.62 15.34 -48.22
C SER A 28 -37.11 15.59 -47.94
N GLN A 29 -36.12 15.27 -48.80
CA GLN A 29 -35.91 14.45 -50.03
C GLN A 29 -34.34 14.33 -50.22
N LYS A 30 -33.66 13.54 -51.08
CA LYS A 30 -33.97 12.60 -52.18
C LYS A 30 -32.73 11.70 -52.46
N LEU A 31 -32.88 10.37 -52.66
CA LEU A 31 -31.96 9.47 -53.42
C LEU A 31 -30.46 9.37 -52.93
N GLN A 32 -29.61 8.41 -53.33
CA GLN A 32 -29.77 7.22 -54.19
C GLN A 32 -28.88 6.02 -53.75
N GLN A 33 -29.20 4.87 -54.33
CA GLN A 33 -28.43 3.61 -54.43
C GLN A 33 -27.03 3.85 -55.09
N GLN A 34 -26.07 2.91 -55.14
CA GLN A 34 -26.23 1.47 -55.39
C GLN A 34 -25.00 0.63 -54.96
N VAL A 35 -25.23 -0.68 -54.75
CA VAL A 35 -24.21 -1.70 -54.43
C VAL A 35 -23.87 -2.50 -55.68
N ASN A 36 -22.60 -2.87 -55.89
CA ASN A 36 -22.29 -4.21 -56.43
C ASN A 36 -20.87 -4.74 -56.18
N ARG A 37 -20.71 -6.06 -56.35
CA ARG A 37 -19.52 -6.86 -56.03
C ARG A 37 -18.56 -6.99 -57.23
N ALA A 38 -17.28 -7.20 -56.94
CA ALA A 38 -16.41 -8.06 -57.76
C ALA A 38 -15.34 -8.73 -56.86
N SER A 39 -14.96 -9.97 -57.16
CA SER A 39 -13.93 -10.72 -56.44
C SER A 39 -12.88 -11.27 -57.41
N TYR A 40 -11.61 -11.23 -57.02
CA TYR A 40 -10.51 -11.88 -57.75
C TYR A 40 -9.54 -12.59 -56.79
N ARG A 41 -8.89 -13.65 -57.30
CA ARG A 41 -7.96 -14.55 -56.59
C ARG A 41 -6.66 -14.68 -57.39
N ARG A 42 -5.61 -15.22 -56.75
CA ARG A 42 -4.22 -15.47 -57.23
C ARG A 42 -3.28 -14.26 -57.11
N SER A 43 -1.98 -14.42 -56.82
CA SER A 43 -1.24 -15.59 -56.29
C SER A 43 0.14 -15.15 -55.72
N HIS A 44 0.81 -16.05 -54.99
CA HIS A 44 2.09 -15.79 -54.32
C HIS A 44 3.22 -15.24 -55.20
N ARG A 45 4.05 -14.38 -54.61
CA ARG A 45 5.52 -14.53 -54.65
C ARG A 45 6.08 -14.38 -53.23
N LYS A 46 6.91 -15.33 -52.79
CA LYS A 46 7.76 -15.17 -51.61
C LYS A 46 8.97 -14.32 -52.00
N TRP A 47 9.40 -13.43 -51.12
CA TRP A 47 10.80 -12.97 -51.10
C TRP A 47 11.27 -12.97 -49.65
N SER A 48 12.28 -13.80 -49.34
CA SER A 48 12.93 -13.78 -48.04
C SER A 48 13.86 -12.57 -47.94
N LYS A 49 13.69 -11.78 -46.87
CA LYS A 49 14.78 -11.00 -46.30
C LYS A 49 14.91 -11.38 -44.84
N THR A 50 16.09 -11.87 -44.47
CA THR A 50 16.52 -12.10 -43.10
C THR A 50 16.64 -10.76 -42.38
N GLY A 51 15.58 -10.35 -41.70
CA GLY A 51 15.63 -9.28 -40.71
C GLY A 51 15.89 -9.87 -39.34
N LEU A 52 16.81 -9.28 -38.57
CA LEU A 52 16.91 -9.56 -37.13
C LEU A 52 15.55 -9.32 -36.49
N ALA A 53 15.01 -10.32 -35.81
CA ALA A 53 13.87 -10.09 -34.93
C ALA A 53 14.33 -9.13 -33.82
N ARG A 54 13.74 -7.94 -33.78
CA ARG A 54 13.80 -7.12 -32.56
C ARG A 54 13.07 -7.92 -31.48
N ALA A 55 13.82 -8.46 -30.53
CA ALA A 55 13.23 -8.99 -29.31
C ALA A 55 12.32 -7.91 -28.71
N GLY A 56 11.06 -8.28 -28.42
CA GLY A 56 10.06 -7.32 -28.00
C GLY A 56 10.47 -6.62 -26.70
N SER A 57 10.09 -5.36 -26.54
CA SER A 57 10.18 -4.64 -25.25
C SER A 57 9.47 -5.39 -24.12
N ASN A 58 8.51 -6.25 -24.48
CA ASN A 58 7.57 -6.90 -23.59
C ASN A 58 8.09 -8.25 -23.03
N ALA A 59 9.27 -8.73 -23.45
CA ALA A 59 9.77 -10.06 -23.05
C ALA A 59 9.81 -10.27 -21.52
N LEU A 60 10.09 -9.21 -20.73
CA LEU A 60 10.02 -9.27 -19.26
C LEU A 60 8.59 -9.53 -18.75
N LEU A 61 7.59 -8.89 -19.38
CA LEU A 61 6.18 -9.01 -19.02
C LEU A 61 5.57 -10.34 -19.53
N GLU A 62 6.20 -10.97 -20.51
CA GLU A 62 5.88 -12.31 -21.03
C GLU A 62 6.47 -13.44 -20.15
N LEU A 63 7.44 -13.13 -19.27
CA LEU A 63 8.01 -14.07 -18.29
C LEU A 63 7.27 -14.11 -16.94
N VAL A 64 6.28 -13.23 -16.73
CA VAL A 64 5.53 -13.15 -15.47
C VAL A 64 4.65 -14.41 -15.31
N PRO A 65 4.80 -15.18 -14.22
CA PRO A 65 3.99 -16.38 -13.99
C PRO A 65 2.55 -16.00 -13.64
N GLU A 66 1.59 -16.92 -13.86
CA GLU A 66 0.27 -16.79 -13.25
C GLU A 66 0.43 -16.80 -11.71
N THR A 67 -0.10 -15.77 -11.04
CA THR A 67 0.13 -15.50 -9.62
C THR A 67 -0.22 -16.71 -8.73
N LYS A 68 0.79 -17.44 -8.26
CA LYS A 68 0.63 -18.66 -7.47
C LYS A 68 0.07 -18.34 -6.09
N LYS A 69 -1.22 -18.59 -5.89
CA LYS A 69 -1.93 -18.42 -4.62
C LYS A 69 -1.61 -19.56 -3.64
N GLU A 70 -0.46 -19.48 -2.99
CA GLU A 70 -0.08 -20.41 -1.92
C GLU A 70 -0.97 -20.24 -0.68
N ASN A 71 -1.39 -21.37 -0.09
CA ASN A 71 -2.15 -21.40 1.15
C ASN A 71 -1.30 -22.02 2.27
N LEU A 72 -1.50 -21.55 3.50
CA LEU A 72 -0.92 -22.19 4.69
C LEU A 72 -1.67 -23.47 5.05
N GLU A 73 -0.93 -24.51 5.41
CA GLU A 73 -1.43 -25.83 5.81
C GLU A 73 -1.89 -25.86 7.29
N PHE A 74 -2.87 -25.02 7.63
CA PHE A 74 -3.57 -25.09 8.91
C PHE A 74 -4.93 -25.74 8.75
N ASP A 75 -5.35 -26.55 9.74
CA ASP A 75 -6.77 -26.67 10.03
C ASP A 75 -7.21 -25.45 10.86
N LEU A 76 -8.39 -24.92 10.58
CA LEU A 76 -8.86 -23.65 11.19
C LEU A 76 -10.17 -23.91 11.94
N PRO A 77 -10.25 -23.59 13.25
CA PRO A 77 -11.49 -23.67 14.01
C PRO A 77 -12.56 -22.77 13.39
N LEU A 78 -13.53 -23.35 12.67
CA LEU A 78 -14.52 -22.55 11.97
C LEU A 78 -15.54 -21.93 12.93
N TYR A 79 -16.04 -20.75 12.57
CA TYR A 79 -17.21 -20.17 13.23
C TYR A 79 -18.45 -21.03 12.96
N ASP A 80 -19.21 -21.30 14.02
CA ASP A 80 -20.41 -22.13 14.01
C ASP A 80 -21.64 -21.24 14.28
N PRO A 81 -22.44 -20.89 13.26
CA PRO A 81 -23.61 -20.04 13.41
C PRO A 81 -24.70 -20.63 14.31
N SER A 82 -24.76 -21.97 14.46
CA SER A 82 -25.83 -22.64 15.21
C SER A 82 -25.79 -22.36 16.70
N LYS A 83 -24.61 -21.98 17.23
CA LYS A 83 -24.40 -21.69 18.66
C LYS A 83 -24.97 -20.34 19.10
N GLY A 84 -25.30 -19.43 18.17
CA GLY A 84 -25.93 -18.13 18.47
C GLY A 84 -25.14 -17.19 19.39
N LEU A 85 -23.88 -17.49 19.68
CA LEU A 85 -23.06 -16.76 20.64
C LEU A 85 -22.76 -15.34 20.16
N THR A 86 -22.95 -14.36 21.04
CA THR A 86 -22.32 -13.05 20.88
C THR A 86 -20.85 -13.18 21.26
N LEU A 87 -19.97 -12.69 20.38
CA LEU A 87 -18.53 -12.66 20.56
C LEU A 87 -18.10 -11.40 21.31
N ASP A 88 -16.91 -11.44 21.88
CA ASP A 88 -16.27 -10.24 22.44
C ASP A 88 -15.75 -9.34 21.31
N LEU A 89 -15.12 -9.96 20.30
CA LEU A 89 -14.54 -9.26 19.15
C LEU A 89 -14.79 -9.99 17.83
N ALA A 90 -15.30 -9.26 16.83
CA ALA A 90 -15.21 -9.65 15.43
C ALA A 90 -14.13 -8.81 14.72
N VAL A 91 -13.12 -9.47 14.17
CA VAL A 91 -12.06 -8.86 13.34
C VAL A 91 -12.38 -9.10 11.87
N VAL A 92 -12.41 -8.04 11.07
CA VAL A 92 -12.75 -8.10 9.65
C VAL A 92 -11.51 -7.81 8.80
N GLY A 93 -10.95 -8.84 8.17
CA GLY A 93 -9.71 -8.80 7.38
C GLY A 93 -8.55 -9.55 8.07
N GLY A 94 -8.09 -10.63 7.44
CA GLY A 94 -7.01 -11.51 7.92
C GLY A 94 -5.60 -11.03 7.56
N GLY A 95 -5.39 -9.70 7.51
CA GLY A 95 -4.09 -9.07 7.33
C GLY A 95 -3.22 -9.10 8.60
N PRO A 96 -1.95 -8.66 8.55
CA PRO A 96 -1.05 -8.67 9.72
C PRO A 96 -1.65 -7.96 10.94
N ALA A 97 -2.28 -6.81 10.72
CA ALA A 97 -2.92 -6.02 11.77
C ALA A 97 -4.12 -6.73 12.41
N GLY A 98 -4.93 -7.42 11.60
CA GLY A 98 -6.11 -8.14 12.08
C GLY A 98 -5.75 -9.39 12.87
N LEU A 99 -4.82 -10.20 12.36
CA LEU A 99 -4.35 -11.39 13.08
C LEU A 99 -3.62 -11.04 14.37
N ALA A 100 -2.82 -9.98 14.39
CA ALA A 100 -2.11 -9.56 15.59
C ALA A 100 -3.06 -9.08 16.73
N VAL A 101 -4.11 -8.30 16.41
CA VAL A 101 -5.13 -7.95 17.43
C VAL A 101 -5.95 -9.18 17.83
N ALA A 102 -6.31 -10.05 16.87
CA ALA A 102 -7.02 -11.30 17.19
C ALA A 102 -6.21 -12.20 18.13
N GLN A 103 -4.89 -12.30 17.94
CA GLN A 103 -3.98 -12.99 18.83
C GLN A 103 -4.01 -12.37 20.24
N GLN A 104 -3.67 -11.09 20.39
CA GLN A 104 -3.50 -10.48 21.72
C GLN A 104 -4.82 -10.42 22.50
N VAL A 105 -5.96 -10.17 21.84
CA VAL A 105 -7.28 -10.16 22.50
C VAL A 105 -7.72 -11.58 22.92
N SER A 106 -7.41 -12.62 22.13
CA SER A 106 -7.69 -14.01 22.53
C SER A 106 -6.70 -14.58 23.55
N GLU A 107 -5.47 -14.05 23.61
CA GLU A 107 -4.47 -14.41 24.63
C GLU A 107 -4.92 -13.96 26.04
N ALA A 108 -5.75 -12.92 26.12
CA ALA A 108 -6.47 -12.51 27.33
C ALA A 108 -7.76 -13.32 27.62
N GLY A 109 -8.05 -14.38 26.85
CA GLY A 109 -9.20 -15.27 27.05
C GLY A 109 -10.52 -14.81 26.44
N LEU A 110 -10.56 -13.67 25.72
CA LEU A 110 -11.77 -13.18 25.08
C LEU A 110 -12.10 -13.93 23.78
N SER A 111 -13.40 -14.06 23.49
CA SER A 111 -13.91 -14.82 22.35
C SER A 111 -13.86 -14.02 21.04
N VAL A 112 -12.92 -14.39 20.17
CA VAL A 112 -12.67 -13.71 18.89
C VAL A 112 -13.16 -14.53 17.70
N CYS A 113 -13.70 -13.87 16.68
CA CYS A 113 -13.79 -14.42 15.32
C CYS A 113 -13.06 -13.53 14.31
N SER A 114 -12.18 -14.13 13.51
CA SER A 114 -11.56 -13.52 12.34
C SER A 114 -12.41 -13.84 11.10
N ILE A 115 -12.85 -12.80 10.40
CA ILE A 115 -13.69 -12.88 9.19
C ILE A 115 -12.87 -12.39 8.01
N ASP A 116 -12.56 -13.29 7.08
CA ASP A 116 -11.73 -12.99 5.91
C ASP A 116 -12.13 -13.89 4.72
N PRO A 117 -12.16 -13.41 3.46
CA PRO A 117 -12.57 -14.25 2.32
C PRO A 117 -11.59 -15.37 1.95
N SER A 118 -10.37 -15.40 2.48
CA SER A 118 -9.32 -16.37 2.15
C SER A 118 -8.30 -16.51 3.29
N PRO A 119 -8.72 -16.96 4.49
CA PRO A 119 -7.90 -16.86 5.71
C PRO A 119 -6.58 -17.66 5.63
N LYS A 120 -6.55 -18.75 4.85
CA LYS A 120 -5.34 -19.57 4.61
C LYS A 120 -4.37 -18.98 3.57
N LEU A 121 -4.82 -18.10 2.67
CA LEU A 121 -4.01 -17.54 1.59
C LEU A 121 -2.85 -16.70 2.16
N ILE A 122 -1.62 -16.93 1.69
CA ILE A 122 -0.46 -16.11 2.10
C ILE A 122 -0.65 -14.67 1.60
N TRP A 123 -0.20 -13.69 2.40
CA TRP A 123 -0.32 -12.28 2.01
C TRP A 123 0.49 -12.02 0.72
N PRO A 124 -0.11 -11.41 -0.32
CA PRO A 124 0.51 -11.36 -1.66
C PRO A 124 1.61 -10.30 -1.80
N ASN A 125 1.72 -9.39 -0.84
CA ASN A 125 2.72 -8.32 -0.83
C ASN A 125 4.05 -8.80 -0.22
N ASN A 126 5.16 -8.18 -0.64
CA ASN A 126 6.42 -8.20 0.10
C ASN A 126 6.42 -7.05 1.12
N TYR A 127 7.19 -7.22 2.20
CA TYR A 127 7.38 -6.15 3.18
C TYR A 127 8.89 -5.98 3.44
N GLY A 128 9.40 -4.80 3.11
CA GLY A 128 10.69 -4.31 3.56
C GLY A 128 10.54 -3.56 4.89
N VAL A 129 11.47 -3.79 5.82
CA VAL A 129 11.46 -3.21 7.18
C VAL A 129 12.88 -2.88 7.65
N TRP A 130 13.02 -1.93 8.57
CA TRP A 130 14.30 -1.76 9.27
C TRP A 130 14.41 -2.77 10.41
N VAL A 131 15.59 -3.35 10.62
CA VAL A 131 15.75 -4.47 11.57
C VAL A 131 15.43 -4.05 13.01
N ASP A 132 15.80 -2.83 13.41
CA ASP A 132 15.53 -2.28 14.74
C ASP A 132 14.02 -2.10 15.03
N GLU A 133 13.17 -2.07 13.99
CA GLU A 133 11.72 -2.04 14.15
C GLU A 133 11.12 -3.43 14.41
N PHE A 134 11.76 -4.49 13.93
CA PHE A 134 11.32 -5.88 14.13
C PHE A 134 11.97 -6.53 15.36
N GLU A 135 13.17 -6.09 15.74
CA GLU A 135 13.78 -6.38 17.04
C GLU A 135 12.91 -5.87 18.19
N ALA A 136 12.44 -4.61 18.11
CA ALA A 136 11.53 -4.00 19.09
C ALA A 136 10.12 -4.64 19.14
N LEU A 137 9.83 -5.64 18.30
CA LEU A 137 8.56 -6.38 18.24
C LEU A 137 8.71 -7.89 18.52
N ASP A 138 9.91 -8.39 18.78
CA ASP A 138 10.22 -9.84 18.87
C ASP A 138 9.84 -10.63 17.59
N LEU A 139 10.16 -10.04 16.43
CA LEU A 139 9.86 -10.58 15.09
C LEU A 139 11.10 -10.79 14.21
N LEU A 140 12.31 -10.80 14.77
CA LEU A 140 13.54 -11.10 14.02
C LEU A 140 13.54 -12.52 13.41
N ASP A 141 12.84 -13.45 14.05
CA ASP A 141 12.60 -14.80 13.53
C ASP A 141 11.74 -14.81 12.25
N CYS A 142 11.01 -13.72 11.97
CA CYS A 142 10.11 -13.57 10.83
C CYS A 142 10.75 -12.83 9.65
N LEU A 143 12.08 -12.78 9.56
CA LEU A 143 12.85 -12.21 8.45
C LEU A 143 13.45 -13.32 7.60
N ASP A 144 13.41 -13.22 6.27
CA ASP A 144 14.05 -14.19 5.36
C ASP A 144 15.35 -13.70 4.71
N ALA A 145 15.57 -12.39 4.67
CA ALA A 145 16.83 -11.77 4.25
C ALA A 145 17.11 -10.49 5.03
N THR A 146 18.38 -10.23 5.32
CA THR A 146 18.83 -9.03 6.04
C THR A 146 20.16 -8.53 5.46
N TRP A 147 20.24 -7.23 5.22
CA TRP A 147 21.44 -6.53 4.77
C TRP A 147 21.92 -5.59 5.88
N PRO A 148 23.20 -5.59 6.28
CA PRO A 148 23.72 -4.75 7.37
C PRO A 148 23.59 -3.25 7.12
N GLY A 149 23.44 -2.80 5.87
CA GLY A 149 23.19 -1.41 5.54
C GLY A 149 22.43 -1.23 4.23
N ALA A 150 22.10 0.02 3.93
CA ALA A 150 21.35 0.39 2.75
C ALA A 150 22.08 1.47 1.91
N VAL A 151 21.69 1.60 0.64
CA VAL A 151 22.32 2.49 -0.35
C VAL A 151 21.27 3.40 -0.97
N VAL A 152 21.61 4.66 -1.18
CA VAL A 152 20.84 5.59 -2.01
C VAL A 152 21.73 6.19 -3.08
N TYR A 153 21.35 6.04 -4.35
CA TYR A 153 21.92 6.83 -5.45
C TYR A 153 21.01 8.03 -5.68
N VAL A 154 21.53 9.23 -5.41
CA VAL A 154 20.85 10.50 -5.71
C VAL A 154 20.96 10.77 -7.21
N ASP A 155 22.16 10.63 -7.76
CA ASP A 155 22.44 10.72 -9.19
C ASP A 155 23.69 9.88 -9.54
N ASP A 156 24.17 10.00 -10.77
CA ASP A 156 25.32 9.23 -11.28
C ASP A 156 26.66 9.62 -10.62
N LEU A 157 26.70 10.73 -9.86
CA LEU A 157 27.88 11.21 -9.14
C LEU A 157 27.78 11.00 -7.63
N LYS A 158 26.57 10.95 -7.05
CA LYS A 158 26.36 11.00 -5.60
C LYS A 158 25.64 9.77 -5.03
N LYS A 159 26.41 8.88 -4.39
CA LYS A 159 25.97 7.72 -3.57
C LYS A 159 25.98 8.10 -2.09
N LYS A 160 24.94 7.72 -1.34
CA LYS A 160 24.88 7.70 0.13
C LYS A 160 24.98 6.25 0.61
N LEU A 161 25.62 6.05 1.76
CA LEU A 161 25.56 4.81 2.53
C LEU A 161 24.75 5.09 3.79
N LEU A 162 23.79 4.20 4.10
CA LEU A 162 22.93 4.28 5.27
C LEU A 162 23.31 3.16 6.23
N ASP A 163 23.94 3.53 7.34
CA ASP A 163 24.37 2.60 8.39
C ASP A 163 23.20 2.23 9.32
N ARG A 164 22.20 1.58 8.73
CA ARG A 164 21.02 1.04 9.41
C ARG A 164 20.62 -0.27 8.72
N PRO A 165 20.64 -1.42 9.41
CA PRO A 165 20.29 -2.69 8.80
C PRO A 165 18.83 -2.74 8.30
N TYR A 166 18.65 -3.34 7.13
CA TYR A 166 17.37 -3.48 6.45
C TYR A 166 17.06 -4.96 6.21
N ALA A 167 15.79 -5.36 6.21
CA ALA A 167 15.39 -6.74 6.01
C ALA A 167 14.12 -6.89 5.15
N ARG A 168 13.96 -8.10 4.59
CA ARG A 168 12.71 -8.58 4.02
C ARG A 168 12.00 -9.48 5.03
N VAL A 169 10.69 -9.30 5.16
CA VAL A 169 9.85 -10.11 6.06
C VAL A 169 9.46 -11.42 5.38
N ASN A 170 9.72 -12.53 6.05
CA ASN A 170 9.16 -13.84 5.70
C ASN A 170 7.64 -13.84 5.95
N ARG A 171 6.88 -13.36 4.97
CA ARG A 171 5.42 -13.24 5.03
C ARG A 171 4.69 -14.57 5.34
N LYS A 172 5.25 -15.70 4.91
CA LYS A 172 4.74 -17.05 5.19
C LYS A 172 4.91 -17.39 6.67
N GLN A 173 6.10 -17.17 7.22
CA GLN A 173 6.44 -17.44 8.62
C GLN A 173 5.72 -16.47 9.57
N LEU A 174 5.70 -15.16 9.27
CA LEU A 174 4.98 -14.17 10.07
C LEU A 174 3.49 -14.49 10.17
N LYS A 175 2.84 -14.82 9.05
CA LYS A 175 1.44 -15.24 9.05
C LYS A 175 1.26 -16.56 9.81
N SER A 176 2.18 -17.52 9.68
CA SER A 176 2.10 -18.80 10.40
C SER A 176 2.25 -18.65 11.91
N LYS A 177 3.19 -17.81 12.40
CA LYS A 177 3.40 -17.49 13.83
C LYS A 177 2.13 -16.90 14.44
N MET A 178 1.52 -15.91 13.77
CA MET A 178 0.24 -15.31 14.20
C MET A 178 -0.94 -16.30 14.10
N MET A 179 -1.04 -17.07 13.01
CA MET A 179 -2.13 -18.03 12.80
C MET A 179 -2.11 -19.14 13.86
N GLN A 180 -0.93 -19.70 14.16
CA GLN A 180 -0.75 -20.74 15.17
C GLN A 180 -1.18 -20.25 16.56
N LYS A 181 -0.81 -19.02 16.93
CA LYS A 181 -1.23 -18.36 18.17
C LYS A 181 -2.75 -18.11 18.22
N CYS A 182 -3.34 -17.59 17.15
CA CYS A 182 -4.80 -17.45 17.05
C CYS A 182 -5.52 -18.80 17.24
N VAL A 183 -5.03 -19.88 16.60
CA VAL A 183 -5.62 -21.22 16.74
C VAL A 183 -5.44 -21.78 18.15
N SER A 184 -4.27 -21.63 18.79
CA SER A 184 -4.06 -22.09 20.18
C SER A 184 -4.94 -21.34 21.18
N ASN A 185 -5.24 -20.07 20.92
CA ASN A 185 -6.05 -19.22 21.77
C ASN A 185 -7.57 -19.36 21.48
N GLY A 186 -7.97 -20.28 20.59
CA GLY A 186 -9.38 -20.57 20.28
C GLY A 186 -10.08 -19.55 19.38
N VAL A 187 -9.34 -18.72 18.64
CA VAL A 187 -9.91 -17.80 17.63
C VAL A 187 -10.67 -18.60 16.58
N ARG A 188 -11.93 -18.22 16.34
CA ARG A 188 -12.76 -18.80 15.28
C ARG A 188 -12.52 -18.10 13.94
N PHE A 189 -12.66 -18.83 12.84
CA PHE A 189 -12.46 -18.32 11.49
C PHE A 189 -13.73 -18.45 10.65
N HIS A 190 -14.08 -17.39 9.92
CA HIS A 190 -15.23 -17.38 9.01
C HIS A 190 -14.76 -16.96 7.60
N PRO A 191 -14.77 -17.89 6.61
CA PRO A 191 -14.20 -17.67 5.28
C PRO A 191 -15.12 -16.83 4.36
N ALA A 192 -15.47 -15.61 4.79
CA ALA A 192 -16.46 -14.76 4.16
C ALA A 192 -16.07 -13.27 4.15
N LYS A 193 -16.87 -12.45 3.44
CA LYS A 193 -16.77 -10.99 3.41
C LYS A 193 -17.96 -10.38 4.17
N VAL A 194 -17.68 -9.54 5.17
CA VAL A 194 -18.72 -8.68 5.77
C VAL A 194 -19.17 -7.63 4.75
N VAL A 195 -20.49 -7.54 4.55
CA VAL A 195 -21.13 -6.62 3.59
C VAL A 195 -21.73 -5.40 4.31
N LYS A 196 -22.20 -5.58 5.54
CA LYS A 196 -22.81 -4.54 6.36
C LYS A 196 -22.62 -4.84 7.84
N VAL A 197 -22.48 -3.79 8.65
CA VAL A 197 -22.65 -3.87 10.11
C VAL A 197 -23.90 -3.07 10.51
N ILE A 198 -24.63 -3.57 11.51
CA ILE A 198 -25.72 -2.88 12.19
C ILE A 198 -25.35 -2.82 13.68
N HIS A 199 -25.54 -1.67 14.31
CA HIS A 199 -25.22 -1.48 15.73
C HIS A 199 -26.48 -1.48 16.57
N GLU A 200 -26.43 -2.23 17.66
CA GLU A 200 -27.34 -2.14 18.81
C GLU A 200 -26.60 -1.43 19.96
N GLU A 201 -27.25 -1.27 21.11
CA GLU A 201 -26.67 -0.59 22.27
C GLU A 201 -25.39 -1.31 22.75
N LEU A 202 -25.50 -2.59 23.11
CA LEU A 202 -24.41 -3.39 23.67
C LEU A 202 -23.57 -4.13 22.61
N LYS A 203 -24.15 -4.51 21.47
CA LYS A 203 -23.50 -5.36 20.45
C LYS A 203 -23.71 -4.86 19.02
N SER A 204 -23.06 -5.51 18.06
CA SER A 204 -23.19 -5.27 16.63
C SER A 204 -23.47 -6.58 15.87
N LEU A 205 -24.24 -6.48 14.80
CA LEU A 205 -24.57 -7.55 13.87
C LEU A 205 -23.77 -7.37 12.57
N LEU A 206 -22.89 -8.31 12.24
CA LEU A 206 -22.08 -8.32 11.02
C LEU A 206 -22.72 -9.26 10.01
N ILE A 207 -23.25 -8.72 8.91
CA ILE A 207 -23.92 -9.48 7.86
C ILE A 207 -22.89 -9.85 6.79
N CYS A 208 -22.68 -11.14 6.59
CA CYS A 208 -21.71 -11.69 5.64
C CYS A 208 -22.35 -12.03 4.28
N ASN A 209 -21.52 -12.12 3.23
CA ASN A 209 -21.97 -12.28 1.84
C ASN A 209 -22.53 -13.68 1.50
N ASP A 210 -22.39 -14.64 2.42
CA ASP A 210 -22.97 -15.99 2.37
C ASP A 210 -24.34 -16.07 3.09
N GLY A 211 -24.78 -14.98 3.73
CA GLY A 211 -26.01 -14.90 4.51
C GLY A 211 -25.83 -15.15 6.02
N VAL A 212 -24.63 -15.51 6.48
CA VAL A 212 -24.35 -15.66 7.92
C VAL A 212 -24.35 -14.29 8.59
N THR A 213 -24.97 -14.19 9.77
CA THR A 213 -24.87 -13.02 10.64
C THR A 213 -24.09 -13.37 11.90
N ILE A 214 -22.97 -12.69 12.12
CA ILE A 214 -22.14 -12.82 13.32
C ILE A 214 -22.52 -11.71 14.30
N GLN A 215 -22.55 -12.01 15.60
CA GLN A 215 -22.84 -11.02 16.65
C GLN A 215 -21.57 -10.78 17.46
N ALA A 216 -21.21 -9.51 17.71
CA ALA A 216 -20.04 -9.18 18.54
C ALA A 216 -20.23 -7.87 19.31
N THR A 217 -19.68 -7.78 20.53
CA THR A 217 -19.62 -6.55 21.33
C THR A 217 -18.81 -5.48 20.61
N VAL A 218 -17.61 -5.84 20.15
CA VAL A 218 -16.67 -4.97 19.41
C VAL A 218 -16.50 -5.44 17.96
N VAL A 219 -16.41 -4.50 17.03
CA VAL A 219 -16.09 -4.76 15.61
C VAL A 219 -14.83 -4.00 15.23
N LEU A 220 -13.81 -4.73 14.78
CA LEU A 220 -12.54 -4.20 14.29
C LEU A 220 -12.46 -4.33 12.76
N ASP A 221 -12.42 -3.20 12.07
CA ASP A 221 -12.05 -3.14 10.65
C ASP A 221 -10.52 -3.21 10.50
N ALA A 222 -10.06 -4.29 9.90
CA ALA A 222 -8.67 -4.51 9.49
C ALA A 222 -8.56 -4.69 7.96
N THR A 223 -9.55 -4.25 7.18
CA THR A 223 -9.66 -4.45 5.71
C THR A 223 -8.68 -3.63 4.87
N GLY A 224 -7.71 -2.96 5.51
CA GLY A 224 -6.64 -2.20 4.87
C GLY A 224 -7.19 -1.05 4.02
N PHE A 225 -6.80 -0.99 2.75
CA PHE A 225 -7.21 0.06 1.82
C PHE A 225 -8.66 -0.09 1.32
N SER A 226 -9.27 -1.27 1.56
CA SER A 226 -10.66 -1.56 1.18
C SER A 226 -11.69 -0.79 2.01
N ARG A 227 -11.31 -0.37 3.23
CA ARG A 227 -12.05 0.57 4.10
C ARG A 227 -13.54 0.28 4.17
N CYS A 228 -13.89 -0.97 4.47
CA CYS A 228 -15.22 -1.50 4.21
C CYS A 228 -16.26 -1.08 5.26
N LEU A 229 -15.87 -0.80 6.51
CA LEU A 229 -16.79 -0.59 7.62
C LEU A 229 -16.57 0.75 8.34
N VAL A 230 -15.31 1.19 8.46
CA VAL A 230 -14.96 2.48 9.08
C VAL A 230 -15.40 3.66 8.20
N GLN A 231 -16.02 4.65 8.83
CA GLN A 231 -16.63 5.81 8.18
C GLN A 231 -15.68 7.01 8.09
N TYR A 232 -15.84 7.83 7.05
CA TYR A 232 -15.07 9.05 6.77
C TYR A 232 -16.02 10.20 6.39
N ASP A 233 -15.73 11.41 6.87
CA ASP A 233 -16.47 12.65 6.58
C ASP A 233 -15.89 13.45 5.40
N LYS A 234 -14.64 13.17 5.02
CA LYS A 234 -13.84 13.95 4.08
C LYS A 234 -13.67 13.24 2.73
N PRO A 235 -13.61 13.97 1.59
CA PRO A 235 -13.33 13.38 0.29
C PRO A 235 -12.01 12.58 0.26
N TYR A 236 -12.07 11.35 -0.25
CA TYR A 236 -10.91 10.45 -0.29
C TYR A 236 -10.01 10.77 -1.49
N ASN A 237 -9.05 11.69 -1.29
CA ASN A 237 -8.05 12.07 -2.29
C ASN A 237 -6.62 12.05 -1.69
N PRO A 238 -6.09 10.87 -1.34
CA PRO A 238 -4.74 10.72 -0.78
C PRO A 238 -3.66 11.02 -1.85
N GLY A 239 -2.38 10.95 -1.47
CA GLY A 239 -1.36 10.65 -2.48
C GLY A 239 -1.40 9.16 -2.83
N TYR A 240 -0.68 8.73 -3.87
CA TYR A 240 -0.51 7.31 -4.19
C TYR A 240 0.96 7.03 -4.51
N GLN A 241 1.53 6.07 -3.79
CA GLN A 241 2.78 5.41 -4.17
C GLN A 241 2.40 4.21 -5.03
N VAL A 242 3.06 4.06 -6.19
CA VAL A 242 2.74 3.01 -7.16
C VAL A 242 4.03 2.33 -7.57
N ALA A 243 4.06 1.00 -7.50
CA ALA A 243 5.25 0.21 -7.73
C ALA A 243 4.95 -1.08 -8.51
N TYR A 244 5.95 -1.52 -9.28
CA TYR A 244 5.96 -2.83 -9.92
C TYR A 244 7.23 -3.60 -9.53
N GLY A 245 7.04 -4.69 -8.80
CA GLY A 245 8.08 -5.55 -8.27
C GLY A 245 8.13 -6.90 -8.98
N ILE A 246 9.31 -7.51 -9.04
CA ILE A 246 9.52 -8.91 -9.43
C ILE A 246 10.52 -9.57 -8.47
N LEU A 247 10.26 -10.82 -8.08
CA LEU A 247 11.29 -11.73 -7.58
C LEU A 247 11.75 -12.59 -8.76
N ALA A 248 13.05 -12.59 -9.07
CA ALA A 248 13.54 -13.13 -10.34
C ALA A 248 14.91 -13.83 -10.24
N GLU A 249 15.07 -14.88 -11.05
CA GLU A 249 16.38 -15.43 -11.40
C GLU A 249 16.95 -14.65 -12.59
N VAL A 250 18.19 -14.20 -12.48
CA VAL A 250 18.92 -13.44 -13.49
C VAL A 250 20.20 -14.17 -13.91
N GLU A 251 20.79 -13.80 -15.04
CA GLU A 251 22.15 -14.23 -15.41
C GLU A 251 23.20 -13.66 -14.44
N GLU A 252 23.12 -12.36 -14.15
CA GLU A 252 23.96 -11.62 -13.20
C GLU A 252 23.30 -10.26 -12.87
N HIS A 253 23.77 -9.57 -11.84
CA HIS A 253 23.35 -8.19 -11.53
C HIS A 253 24.48 -7.34 -10.92
N PRO A 254 24.45 -5.99 -11.04
CA PRO A 254 25.53 -5.11 -10.60
C PRO A 254 25.46 -4.66 -9.11
N PHE A 255 24.63 -5.27 -8.28
CA PHE A 255 24.38 -4.81 -6.90
C PHE A 255 25.22 -5.53 -5.82
N ASP A 256 25.61 -4.77 -4.80
CA ASP A 256 26.39 -5.22 -3.63
C ASP A 256 25.57 -6.24 -2.79
N LEU A 257 26.00 -7.50 -2.63
CA LEU A 257 25.23 -8.51 -1.87
C LEU A 257 25.07 -8.21 -0.37
N ASP A 258 25.94 -7.36 0.20
CA ASP A 258 25.90 -6.94 1.59
C ASP A 258 25.03 -5.69 1.83
N LYS A 259 24.32 -5.17 0.80
CA LYS A 259 23.54 -3.91 0.92
C LYS A 259 22.20 -3.95 0.19
N MET A 260 21.20 -3.40 0.85
CA MET A 260 19.90 -3.07 0.27
C MET A 260 20.01 -1.81 -0.62
N LEU A 261 19.67 -1.87 -1.91
CA LEU A 261 19.51 -0.65 -2.72
C LEU A 261 18.17 0.02 -2.41
N PHE A 262 18.17 0.97 -1.48
CA PHE A 262 16.96 1.59 -0.96
C PHE A 262 16.30 2.57 -1.92
N MET A 263 17.07 3.39 -2.63
CA MET A 263 16.56 4.27 -3.69
C MET A 263 17.61 4.53 -4.76
N ASP A 264 17.30 4.27 -6.03
CA ASP A 264 18.10 4.70 -7.18
C ASP A 264 17.37 5.73 -8.05
N TRP A 265 17.66 7.00 -7.80
CA TRP A 265 17.12 8.14 -8.53
C TRP A 265 17.86 8.44 -9.85
N ARG A 266 18.83 7.63 -10.29
CA ARG A 266 19.53 7.82 -11.57
C ARG A 266 18.60 7.61 -12.77
N ASP A 267 18.74 8.48 -13.77
CA ASP A 267 17.92 8.50 -14.99
C ASP A 267 18.77 8.48 -16.28
N SER A 268 20.07 8.18 -16.14
CA SER A 268 21.04 7.91 -17.21
C SER A 268 20.66 6.71 -18.09
N HIS A 269 19.80 5.83 -17.60
CA HIS A 269 19.17 4.75 -18.37
C HIS A 269 18.11 5.24 -19.38
N LEU A 270 17.62 6.48 -19.24
CA LEU A 270 16.64 7.09 -20.12
C LEU A 270 17.34 8.02 -21.14
N LYS A 271 17.01 7.83 -22.42
CA LYS A 271 17.57 8.60 -23.54
C LYS A 271 16.99 10.01 -23.60
N ASP A 272 17.85 10.99 -23.83
CA ASP A 272 17.45 12.39 -24.00
C ASP A 272 16.53 12.58 -25.22
N GLY A 273 15.62 13.56 -25.14
CA GLY A 273 14.63 13.83 -26.18
C GLY A 273 13.57 12.75 -26.36
N THR A 274 13.35 11.90 -25.35
CA THR A 274 12.27 10.89 -25.35
C THR A 274 11.16 11.25 -24.35
N GLU A 275 9.91 10.93 -24.72
CA GLU A 275 8.73 11.13 -23.85
C GLU A 275 8.89 10.44 -22.48
N LEU A 276 9.56 9.29 -22.43
CA LEU A 276 9.83 8.57 -21.18
C LEU A 276 10.78 9.36 -20.24
N LYS A 277 11.79 10.03 -20.81
CA LYS A 277 12.68 10.96 -20.07
C LYS A 277 11.91 12.17 -19.55
N GLU A 278 11.01 12.74 -20.36
CA GLU A 278 10.17 13.88 -19.98
C GLU A 278 9.15 13.51 -18.88
N ARG A 279 8.50 12.35 -19.00
CA ARG A 279 7.62 11.77 -17.97
C ARG A 279 8.37 11.59 -16.65
N ASN A 280 9.55 10.96 -16.68
CA ASN A 280 10.36 10.73 -15.48
C ASN A 280 10.94 12.02 -14.88
N SER A 281 11.30 13.00 -15.72
CA SER A 281 11.77 14.31 -15.24
C SER A 281 10.69 15.05 -14.45
N ARG A 282 9.42 14.94 -14.89
CA ARG A 282 8.25 15.57 -14.24
C ARG A 282 7.78 14.85 -12.98
N ILE A 283 7.62 13.53 -13.03
CA ILE A 283 7.24 12.70 -11.88
C ILE A 283 8.17 11.48 -11.87
N PRO A 284 9.20 11.47 -11.02
CA PRO A 284 10.25 10.46 -11.09
C PRO A 284 9.82 9.11 -10.49
N THR A 285 10.50 8.07 -10.93
CA THR A 285 10.57 6.77 -10.25
C THR A 285 12.00 6.46 -9.81
N PHE A 286 12.13 5.60 -8.82
CA PHE A 286 13.39 5.03 -8.36
C PHE A 286 13.36 3.51 -8.43
N LEU A 287 14.53 2.87 -8.59
CA LEU A 287 14.65 1.44 -8.37
C LEU A 287 14.98 1.15 -6.90
N TYR A 288 14.33 0.11 -6.39
CA TYR A 288 14.58 -0.57 -5.14
C TYR A 288 15.08 -1.99 -5.48
N ALA A 289 16.16 -2.47 -4.84
CA ALA A 289 16.72 -3.80 -5.17
C ALA A 289 17.29 -4.56 -3.96
N MET A 290 16.75 -5.76 -3.71
CA MET A 290 17.09 -6.71 -2.65
C MET A 290 17.85 -7.90 -3.23
N PRO A 291 19.20 -7.90 -3.27
CA PRO A 291 19.98 -9.03 -3.78
C PRO A 291 20.09 -10.15 -2.72
N PHE A 292 19.78 -11.39 -3.11
CA PHE A 292 19.88 -12.58 -2.24
C PHE A 292 21.10 -13.42 -2.57
N SER A 293 21.41 -13.55 -3.86
CA SER A 293 22.63 -14.15 -4.40
C SER A 293 23.05 -13.39 -5.67
N SER A 294 24.15 -13.76 -6.32
CA SER A 294 24.55 -13.13 -7.60
C SER A 294 23.54 -13.36 -8.75
N THR A 295 22.58 -14.27 -8.57
CA THR A 295 21.60 -14.68 -9.58
C THR A 295 20.14 -14.56 -9.10
N GLU A 296 19.87 -14.29 -7.82
CA GLU A 296 18.51 -14.20 -7.26
C GLU A 296 18.31 -12.84 -6.62
N ILE A 297 17.30 -12.09 -7.08
CA ILE A 297 17.08 -10.70 -6.67
C ILE A 297 15.60 -10.32 -6.73
N PHE A 298 15.16 -9.50 -5.78
CA PHE A 298 13.90 -8.77 -5.89
C PHE A 298 14.18 -7.33 -6.37
N LEU A 299 13.48 -6.91 -7.41
CA LEU A 299 13.64 -5.64 -8.10
C LEU A 299 12.28 -4.93 -8.17
N GLU A 300 12.20 -3.68 -7.74
CA GLU A 300 10.96 -2.91 -7.77
C GLU A 300 11.20 -1.47 -8.28
N GLU A 301 10.51 -1.07 -9.33
CA GLU A 301 10.50 0.33 -9.80
C GLU A 301 9.30 1.05 -9.15
N THR A 302 9.55 2.16 -8.46
CA THR A 302 8.56 2.78 -7.56
C THR A 302 8.44 4.29 -7.80
N SER A 303 7.21 4.77 -7.92
CA SER A 303 6.87 6.20 -7.87
C SER A 303 6.55 6.58 -6.42
N LEU A 304 7.40 7.39 -5.80
CA LEU A 304 7.35 7.72 -4.37
C LEU A 304 5.97 8.22 -3.90
N VAL A 305 5.42 9.23 -4.57
CA VAL A 305 4.05 9.71 -4.37
C VAL A 305 3.60 10.58 -5.56
N ALA A 306 2.40 10.32 -6.06
CA ALA A 306 1.73 11.12 -7.09
C ALA A 306 0.22 11.29 -6.78
N ARG A 307 -0.44 12.30 -7.35
CA ARG A 307 -1.88 12.54 -7.22
C ARG A 307 -2.46 13.07 -8.55
N PRO A 308 -3.14 12.24 -9.37
CA PRO A 308 -3.36 10.79 -9.19
C PRO A 308 -2.06 9.98 -9.24
N GLY A 309 -2.13 8.72 -8.82
CA GLY A 309 -1.01 7.77 -8.96
C GLY A 309 -0.61 7.55 -10.43
N LEU A 310 0.63 7.10 -10.66
CA LEU A 310 1.09 6.72 -11.98
C LEU A 310 0.35 5.45 -12.47
N GLN A 311 0.23 5.34 -13.79
CA GLN A 311 -0.26 4.12 -14.43
C GLN A 311 0.78 2.99 -14.29
N MET A 312 0.33 1.77 -14.01
CA MET A 312 1.20 0.61 -13.82
C MET A 312 2.08 0.35 -15.06
N GLU A 313 1.54 0.65 -16.24
CA GLU A 313 2.21 0.51 -17.53
C GLU A 313 3.41 1.47 -17.70
N ASP A 314 3.34 2.68 -17.11
CA ASP A 314 4.45 3.66 -17.11
C ASP A 314 5.58 3.18 -16.18
N ILE A 315 5.24 2.62 -15.02
CA ILE A 315 6.21 2.00 -14.11
C ILE A 315 6.91 0.81 -14.78
N GLN A 316 6.15 -0.06 -15.44
CA GLN A 316 6.67 -1.21 -16.17
C GLN A 316 7.57 -0.81 -17.35
N GLU A 317 7.22 0.23 -18.11
CA GLU A 317 8.06 0.76 -19.20
C GLU A 317 9.42 1.27 -18.68
N ARG A 318 9.42 2.00 -17.55
CA ARG A 318 10.64 2.52 -16.90
C ARG A 318 11.52 1.39 -16.37
N MET A 319 10.95 0.42 -15.67
CA MET A 319 11.68 -0.76 -15.18
C MET A 319 12.37 -1.50 -16.34
N VAL A 320 11.63 -1.76 -17.43
CA VAL A 320 12.17 -2.39 -18.65
C VAL A 320 13.29 -1.57 -19.30
N ALA A 321 13.23 -0.23 -19.25
CA ALA A 321 14.31 0.63 -19.70
C ALA A 321 15.55 0.51 -18.80
N ARG A 322 15.36 0.53 -17.47
CA ARG A 322 16.43 0.46 -16.47
C ARG A 322 17.16 -0.89 -16.46
N LEU A 323 16.44 -2.01 -16.40
CA LEU A 323 17.05 -3.35 -16.39
C LEU A 323 17.89 -3.60 -17.65
N ARG A 324 17.40 -3.16 -18.82
CA ARG A 324 18.14 -3.23 -20.09
C ARG A 324 19.44 -2.41 -20.07
N HIS A 325 19.44 -1.24 -19.43
CA HIS A 325 20.63 -0.40 -19.29
C HIS A 325 21.64 -1.00 -18.31
N LEU A 326 21.16 -1.60 -17.21
CA LEU A 326 21.98 -2.29 -16.21
C LEU A 326 22.51 -3.66 -16.67
N GLY A 327 22.16 -4.10 -17.89
CA GLY A 327 22.57 -5.40 -18.45
C GLY A 327 21.82 -6.62 -17.86
N ILE A 328 20.89 -6.39 -16.93
CA ILE A 328 20.20 -7.45 -16.17
C ILE A 328 19.30 -8.26 -17.12
N LYS A 329 19.68 -9.51 -17.34
CA LYS A 329 18.93 -10.49 -18.13
C LYS A 329 18.18 -11.43 -17.18
N VAL A 330 16.86 -11.25 -17.10
CA VAL A 330 15.95 -12.12 -16.34
C VAL A 330 15.76 -13.44 -17.10
N LYS A 331 15.99 -14.57 -16.43
CA LYS A 331 15.74 -15.93 -16.91
C LYS A 331 14.31 -16.37 -16.60
N SER A 332 13.88 -16.09 -15.38
CA SER A 332 12.57 -16.47 -14.83
C SER A 332 12.09 -15.43 -13.83
N ILE A 333 10.78 -15.32 -13.67
CA ILE A 333 10.14 -14.57 -12.59
C ILE A 333 9.43 -15.59 -11.71
N GLU A 334 9.68 -15.53 -10.40
CA GLU A 334 9.03 -16.39 -9.42
C GLU A 334 7.70 -15.79 -8.95
N GLU A 335 7.70 -14.46 -8.76
CA GLU A 335 6.55 -13.66 -8.32
C GLU A 335 6.55 -12.26 -8.97
N ASP A 336 5.38 -11.70 -9.28
CA ASP A 336 5.20 -10.27 -9.55
C ASP A 336 4.41 -9.57 -8.42
N GLU A 337 4.75 -8.31 -8.15
CA GLU A 337 4.04 -7.46 -7.21
C GLU A 337 3.56 -6.17 -7.90
N ARG A 338 2.32 -5.78 -7.59
CA ARG A 338 1.64 -4.60 -8.16
C ARG A 338 1.12 -3.74 -7.02
N CYS A 339 1.98 -2.90 -6.48
CA CYS A 339 1.69 -2.15 -5.28
C CYS A 339 1.02 -0.81 -5.62
N VAL A 340 -0.08 -0.49 -4.92
CA VAL A 340 -0.74 0.81 -4.95
C VAL A 340 -1.08 1.18 -3.51
N ILE A 341 -0.22 2.00 -2.88
CA ILE A 341 -0.36 2.42 -1.48
C ILE A 341 -1.01 3.81 -1.46
N PRO A 342 -2.21 3.97 -0.86
CA PRO A 342 -2.77 5.27 -0.57
C PRO A 342 -1.95 5.98 0.51
N MET A 343 -1.20 6.99 0.09
CA MET A 343 -0.30 7.76 0.94
C MET A 343 -1.13 8.71 1.81
N GLY A 344 -1.30 8.31 3.07
CA GLY A 344 -2.08 9.05 4.07
C GLY A 344 -3.58 9.06 3.77
N GLY A 345 -4.08 10.18 3.24
CA GLY A 345 -5.52 10.47 3.12
C GLY A 345 -6.14 10.99 4.42
N PRO A 346 -7.47 11.20 4.45
CA PRO A 346 -8.16 11.66 5.66
C PRO A 346 -8.08 10.61 6.77
N LEU A 347 -8.02 11.07 8.03
CA LEU A 347 -8.39 10.24 9.17
C LEU A 347 -9.88 9.86 9.08
N PRO A 348 -10.29 8.72 9.64
CA PRO A 348 -11.71 8.38 9.78
C PRO A 348 -12.43 9.35 10.73
N VAL A 349 -13.76 9.24 10.83
CA VAL A 349 -14.53 9.95 11.87
C VAL A 349 -14.12 9.41 13.24
N LEU A 350 -13.72 10.29 14.14
CA LEU A 350 -13.29 9.94 15.50
C LEU A 350 -14.17 10.69 16.52
N PRO A 351 -14.77 10.02 17.51
CA PRO A 351 -14.93 8.55 17.63
C PRO A 351 -16.03 7.99 16.71
N GLN A 352 -16.06 6.67 16.52
CA GLN A 352 -17.17 5.93 15.90
C GLN A 352 -17.26 4.49 16.44
N ARG A 353 -18.41 3.81 16.25
CA ARG A 353 -18.71 2.48 16.83
C ARG A 353 -18.01 1.27 16.16
N VAL A 354 -17.45 1.45 14.97
CA VAL A 354 -16.48 0.49 14.41
C VAL A 354 -15.09 0.98 14.78
N VAL A 355 -14.29 0.17 15.47
CA VAL A 355 -12.87 0.45 15.68
C VAL A 355 -12.07 -0.03 14.48
N GLY A 356 -10.90 0.54 14.22
CA GLY A 356 -10.09 0.18 13.05
C GLY A 356 -8.61 0.11 13.34
N ILE A 357 -7.87 -0.64 12.52
CA ILE A 357 -6.40 -0.73 12.61
C ILE A 357 -5.75 -0.75 11.21
N GLY A 358 -4.48 -0.34 11.14
CA GLY A 358 -3.70 -0.31 9.89
C GLY A 358 -4.22 0.70 8.87
N GLY A 359 -4.36 0.27 7.62
CA GLY A 359 -4.71 1.14 6.49
C GLY A 359 -6.03 1.89 6.67
N THR A 360 -7.06 1.23 7.21
CA THR A 360 -8.38 1.85 7.41
C THR A 360 -8.39 2.84 8.58
N ALA A 361 -7.55 2.63 9.60
CA ALA A 361 -7.31 3.61 10.66
C ALA A 361 -6.46 4.81 10.21
N GLY A 362 -5.91 4.79 8.99
CA GLY A 362 -5.04 5.86 8.47
C GLY A 362 -3.61 5.83 9.00
N LEU A 363 -3.12 4.65 9.45
CA LEU A 363 -1.76 4.47 9.99
C LEU A 363 -0.64 4.45 8.92
N VAL A 364 -0.97 4.41 7.63
CA VAL A 364 0.02 4.59 6.54
C VAL A 364 0.78 5.90 6.75
N HIS A 365 2.11 5.86 6.74
CA HIS A 365 2.96 7.04 6.82
C HIS A 365 2.78 7.90 5.54
N PRO A 366 2.18 9.11 5.62
CA PRO A 366 1.82 9.89 4.43
C PRO A 366 3.00 10.21 3.49
N SER A 367 4.20 10.40 4.01
CA SER A 367 5.39 10.74 3.20
C SER A 367 6.22 9.55 2.69
N THR A 368 5.98 8.31 3.12
CA THR A 368 6.87 7.15 2.83
C THR A 368 6.14 5.87 2.40
N GLY A 369 4.87 5.70 2.77
CA GLY A 369 4.09 4.47 2.52
C GLY A 369 4.22 3.41 3.61
N TYR A 370 5.19 3.56 4.52
CA TYR A 370 5.43 2.60 5.59
C TYR A 370 4.23 2.44 6.53
N MET A 371 3.93 1.18 6.88
CA MET A 371 2.77 0.82 7.68
C MET A 371 2.99 -0.39 8.58
N VAL A 372 3.72 -1.43 8.16
CA VAL A 372 3.75 -2.74 8.84
C VAL A 372 4.22 -2.64 10.29
N ALA A 373 5.49 -2.27 10.53
CA ALA A 373 6.03 -2.15 11.88
C ALA A 373 5.24 -1.17 12.77
N ARG A 374 4.92 0.03 12.23
CA ARG A 374 4.09 1.03 12.92
C ARG A 374 2.72 0.48 13.33
N THR A 375 2.11 -0.38 12.51
CA THR A 375 0.80 -0.96 12.80
C THR A 375 0.91 -2.05 13.86
N LEU A 376 1.93 -2.92 13.78
CA LEU A 376 2.19 -3.94 14.80
C LEU A 376 2.53 -3.31 16.15
N ALA A 377 3.31 -2.23 16.18
CA ALA A 377 3.56 -1.44 17.39
C ALA A 377 2.31 -0.73 17.96
N ALA A 378 1.24 -0.60 17.17
CA ALA A 378 -0.06 -0.08 17.61
C ALA A 378 -1.06 -1.19 18.01
N VAL A 379 -0.74 -2.47 17.81
CA VAL A 379 -1.60 -3.60 18.18
C VAL A 379 -1.89 -3.62 19.69
N PRO A 380 -0.90 -3.49 20.61
CA PRO A 380 -1.17 -3.51 22.04
C PRO A 380 -2.12 -2.39 22.48
N ILE A 381 -1.91 -1.18 21.96
CA ILE A 381 -2.74 -0.01 22.26
C ILE A 381 -4.23 -0.28 21.96
N VAL A 382 -4.52 -0.97 20.85
CA VAL A 382 -5.90 -1.36 20.47
C VAL A 382 -6.38 -2.57 21.26
N ALA A 383 -5.56 -3.62 21.37
CA ALA A 383 -5.91 -4.87 22.03
C ALA A 383 -6.15 -4.69 23.54
N ASP A 384 -5.23 -4.06 24.26
CA ASP A 384 -5.32 -3.82 25.70
C ASP A 384 -6.50 -2.89 26.03
N SER A 385 -6.82 -1.94 25.14
CA SER A 385 -8.03 -1.12 25.27
C SER A 385 -9.30 -1.97 25.16
N ILE A 386 -9.38 -2.88 24.19
CA ILE A 386 -10.53 -3.80 24.03
C ILE A 386 -10.64 -4.73 25.25
N VAL A 387 -9.54 -5.35 25.66
CA VAL A 387 -9.46 -6.29 26.79
C VAL A 387 -9.91 -5.62 28.09
N ARG A 388 -9.41 -4.41 28.37
CA ARG A 388 -9.73 -3.65 29.59
C ARG A 388 -11.23 -3.35 29.74
N PHE A 389 -11.97 -3.15 28.64
CA PHE A 389 -13.39 -2.79 28.70
C PHE A 389 -14.34 -3.95 28.54
N VAL A 390 -14.03 -4.95 27.72
CA VAL A 390 -14.86 -6.16 27.65
C VAL A 390 -14.70 -7.01 28.91
N GLY A 391 -13.51 -7.03 29.51
CA GLY A 391 -13.23 -7.72 30.76
C GLY A 391 -13.65 -6.98 32.05
N SER A 392 -14.36 -5.84 31.96
CA SER A 392 -14.81 -5.09 33.14
C SER A 392 -16.32 -5.19 33.36
N ASP A 393 -16.75 -5.47 34.59
CA ASP A 393 -18.17 -5.45 35.02
C ASP A 393 -18.86 -4.07 34.87
N HIS A 394 -18.10 -3.04 34.49
CA HIS A 394 -18.65 -1.74 34.09
C HIS A 394 -19.33 -1.87 32.72
N GLY A 395 -20.65 -2.05 32.73
CA GLY A 395 -21.51 -2.15 31.54
C GLY A 395 -21.61 -0.86 30.72
N LEU A 396 -20.48 -0.39 30.20
CA LEU A 396 -20.34 0.69 29.25
C LEU A 396 -21.06 0.35 27.94
N SER A 397 -21.63 1.36 27.28
CA SER A 397 -22.10 1.16 25.91
C SER A 397 -20.90 0.91 24.99
N GLY A 398 -21.07 0.09 23.95
CA GLY A 398 -19.98 -0.16 23.01
C GLY A 398 -19.54 1.10 22.24
N ASN A 399 -20.31 2.19 22.31
CA ASN A 399 -19.91 3.51 21.80
C ASN A 399 -18.77 4.11 22.64
N GLU A 400 -18.86 4.03 23.97
CA GLU A 400 -17.84 4.55 24.90
C GLU A 400 -16.55 3.72 24.82
N LEU A 401 -16.68 2.39 24.79
CA LEU A 401 -15.58 1.47 24.53
C LEU A 401 -14.84 1.85 23.23
N SER A 402 -15.59 1.98 22.13
CA SER A 402 -15.00 2.30 20.82
C SER A 402 -14.37 3.69 20.80
N ALA A 403 -14.95 4.66 21.52
CA ALA A 403 -14.41 6.01 21.63
C ALA A 403 -13.05 6.04 22.35
N GLU A 404 -12.89 5.27 23.44
CA GLU A 404 -11.61 5.18 24.14
C GLU A 404 -10.55 4.42 23.32
N VAL A 405 -10.91 3.35 22.61
CA VAL A 405 -10.01 2.66 21.67
C VAL A 405 -9.51 3.64 20.59
N TRP A 406 -10.41 4.44 20.02
CA TRP A 406 -10.05 5.47 19.03
C TRP A 406 -9.17 6.59 19.63
N LYS A 407 -9.46 7.05 20.84
CA LYS A 407 -8.66 8.05 21.58
C LYS A 407 -7.25 7.54 21.90
N ASN A 408 -7.10 6.26 22.26
CA ASN A 408 -5.82 5.65 22.55
C ASN A 408 -4.98 5.40 21.28
N LEU A 409 -5.63 5.08 20.15
CA LEU A 409 -4.96 4.91 18.86
C LEU A 409 -4.57 6.26 18.20
N TRP A 410 -5.41 7.29 18.35
CA TRP A 410 -5.19 8.64 17.82
C TRP A 410 -5.24 9.73 18.90
N PRO A 411 -4.34 9.70 19.90
CA PRO A 411 -4.18 10.80 20.84
C PRO A 411 -3.66 12.04 20.11
N ILE A 412 -3.80 13.20 20.74
CA ILE A 412 -3.54 14.50 20.12
C ILE A 412 -2.11 14.62 19.57
N GLU A 413 -1.13 14.06 20.26
CA GLU A 413 0.27 14.01 19.84
C GLU A 413 0.43 13.25 18.50
N ARG A 414 -0.31 12.15 18.33
CA ARG A 414 -0.28 11.32 17.11
C ARG A 414 -1.11 11.92 15.96
N ARG A 415 -2.22 12.62 16.26
CA ARG A 415 -2.92 13.47 15.27
C ARG A 415 -1.97 14.53 14.73
N ARG A 416 -1.35 15.31 15.62
CA ARG A 416 -0.41 16.39 15.29
C ARG A 416 0.86 15.90 14.58
N GLN A 417 1.41 14.75 14.99
CA GLN A 417 2.50 14.07 14.29
C GLN A 417 2.13 13.74 12.83
N ARG A 418 0.92 13.21 12.61
CA ARG A 418 0.43 12.82 11.28
C ARG A 418 0.29 14.02 10.35
N GLU A 419 -0.20 15.16 10.85
CA GLU A 419 -0.34 16.38 10.03
C GLU A 419 1.00 16.91 9.52
N PHE A 420 2.10 16.74 10.27
CA PHE A 420 3.44 17.05 9.76
C PHE A 420 3.87 16.10 8.63
N PHE A 421 3.55 14.81 8.71
CA PHE A 421 3.80 13.89 7.60
C PHE A 421 2.93 14.19 6.37
N CYS A 422 1.67 14.63 6.57
CA CYS A 422 0.81 15.14 5.50
C CYS A 422 1.43 16.36 4.81
N PHE A 423 1.97 17.31 5.59
CA PHE A 423 2.73 18.47 5.10
C PHE A 423 3.95 18.04 4.26
N GLY A 424 4.74 17.08 4.74
CA GLY A 424 5.87 16.52 3.98
C GLY A 424 5.44 15.88 2.65
N MET A 425 4.34 15.12 2.65
CA MET A 425 3.77 14.53 1.43
C MET A 425 3.32 15.61 0.42
N ASP A 426 2.64 16.66 0.87
CA ASP A 426 2.19 17.76 0.01
C ASP A 426 3.34 18.67 -0.50
N ILE A 427 4.56 18.54 0.04
CA ILE A 427 5.80 19.04 -0.58
C ILE A 427 6.31 18.06 -1.64
N LEU A 428 6.47 16.78 -1.30
CA LEU A 428 6.98 15.73 -2.21
C LEU A 428 6.15 15.65 -3.51
N LEU A 429 4.82 15.76 -3.40
CA LEU A 429 3.86 15.83 -4.52
C LEU A 429 4.11 16.97 -5.53
N LYS A 430 5.01 17.91 -5.24
CA LYS A 430 5.34 19.06 -6.08
C LYS A 430 6.79 19.04 -6.56
N LEU A 431 7.60 18.05 -6.18
CA LEU A 431 8.99 17.96 -6.62
C LEU A 431 9.07 17.27 -7.99
N ASP A 432 9.87 17.85 -8.87
CA ASP A 432 10.35 17.17 -10.09
C ASP A 432 11.54 16.25 -9.72
N LEU A 433 12.13 15.56 -10.70
CA LEU A 433 13.31 14.72 -10.46
C LEU A 433 14.46 15.48 -9.76
N GLN A 434 14.72 16.72 -10.15
CA GLN A 434 15.84 17.49 -9.63
C GLN A 434 15.56 18.01 -8.20
N GLY A 435 14.33 18.42 -7.91
CA GLY A 435 13.88 18.74 -6.56
C GLY A 435 13.92 17.51 -5.64
N THR A 436 13.47 16.36 -6.15
CA THR A 436 13.46 15.08 -5.42
C THR A 436 14.88 14.63 -5.06
N ARG A 437 15.81 14.70 -6.02
CA ARG A 437 17.25 14.44 -5.78
C ARG A 437 17.82 15.32 -4.67
N ARG A 438 17.64 16.64 -4.76
CA ARG A 438 18.15 17.58 -3.75
C ARG A 438 17.49 17.39 -2.37
N PHE A 439 16.22 16.99 -2.33
CA PHE A 439 15.52 16.67 -1.09
C PHE A 439 16.15 15.46 -0.41
N PHE A 440 16.33 14.33 -1.12
CA PHE A 440 16.90 13.13 -0.53
C PHE A 440 18.40 13.27 -0.23
N ASP A 441 19.12 14.06 -1.01
CA ASP A 441 20.51 14.42 -0.73
C ASP A 441 20.66 15.04 0.68
N ALA A 442 19.83 16.05 0.98
CA ALA A 442 19.81 16.71 2.29
C ALA A 442 19.17 15.86 3.40
N PHE A 443 18.14 15.07 3.09
CA PHE A 443 17.46 14.19 4.06
C PHE A 443 18.37 13.09 4.60
N PHE A 444 19.23 12.51 3.76
CA PHE A 444 20.21 11.49 4.16
C PHE A 444 21.57 12.07 4.59
N ASP A 445 21.74 13.40 4.61
CA ASP A 445 22.83 14.09 5.33
C ASP A 445 22.44 14.49 6.77
N LEU A 446 21.19 14.22 7.20
CA LEU A 446 20.75 14.45 8.58
C LEU A 446 21.37 13.43 9.55
N GLU A 447 21.46 13.82 10.83
CA GLU A 447 21.84 12.90 11.91
C GLU A 447 20.91 11.66 11.93
N PRO A 448 21.43 10.46 12.23
CA PRO A 448 20.66 9.21 12.22
C PRO A 448 19.33 9.29 12.98
N HIS A 449 19.30 9.90 14.17
CA HIS A 449 18.08 10.13 14.95
C HIS A 449 16.94 10.73 14.11
N TYR A 450 17.24 11.75 13.31
CA TYR A 450 16.24 12.48 12.53
C TYR A 450 15.66 11.64 11.39
N TRP A 451 16.49 11.06 10.51
CA TRP A 451 15.96 10.32 9.37
C TRP A 451 15.48 8.91 9.77
N HIS A 452 16.12 8.24 10.75
CA HIS A 452 15.59 6.99 11.34
C HIS A 452 14.22 7.24 11.97
N GLY A 453 14.11 8.32 12.75
CA GLY A 453 12.90 8.64 13.50
C GLY A 453 11.76 9.10 12.60
N PHE A 454 12.05 9.83 11.51
CA PHE A 454 11.04 10.22 10.52
C PHE A 454 10.46 8.97 9.84
N LEU A 455 11.30 8.16 9.17
CA LEU A 455 10.84 6.98 8.42
C LEU A 455 10.03 6.01 9.32
N SER A 456 10.45 5.82 10.57
CA SER A 456 9.81 4.92 11.54
C SER A 456 8.65 5.55 12.34
N SER A 457 8.24 6.79 12.05
CA SER A 457 7.21 7.53 12.82
C SER A 457 7.48 7.59 14.34
N ARG A 458 8.76 7.68 14.74
CA ARG A 458 9.17 7.82 16.15
C ARG A 458 9.15 9.27 16.63
N LEU A 459 9.60 10.23 15.81
CA LEU A 459 9.64 11.66 16.16
C LEU A 459 8.23 12.23 16.36
N LEU A 460 7.97 12.90 17.48
CA LEU A 460 6.74 13.68 17.72
C LEU A 460 6.87 15.11 17.20
N LEU A 461 5.79 15.91 17.26
CA LEU A 461 5.76 17.25 16.62
C LEU A 461 6.95 18.17 16.97
N PRO A 462 7.45 18.28 18.22
CA PRO A 462 8.61 19.12 18.52
C PRO A 462 9.89 18.66 17.80
N GLU A 463 10.16 17.35 17.80
CA GLU A 463 11.28 16.74 17.09
C GLU A 463 11.12 16.86 15.57
N LEU A 464 9.89 16.78 15.05
CA LEU A 464 9.58 16.98 13.64
C LEU A 464 9.79 18.44 13.19
N VAL A 465 9.53 19.41 14.06
CA VAL A 465 9.88 20.82 13.80
C VAL A 465 11.41 21.00 13.77
N LEU A 466 12.15 20.37 14.69
CA LEU A 466 13.63 20.38 14.66
C LEU A 466 14.19 19.67 13.42
N PHE A 467 13.63 18.52 13.03
CA PHE A 467 13.89 17.84 11.76
C PHE A 467 13.67 18.78 10.57
N GLY A 468 12.56 19.53 10.55
CA GLY A 468 12.24 20.48 9.48
C GLY A 468 13.26 21.62 9.37
N PHE A 469 13.69 22.17 10.51
CA PHE A 469 14.77 23.16 10.54
C PHE A 469 16.12 22.56 10.10
N SER A 470 16.47 21.37 10.59
CA SER A 470 17.73 20.69 10.24
C SER A 470 17.77 20.36 8.74
N LEU A 471 16.68 19.86 8.16
CA LEU A 471 16.53 19.64 6.72
C LEU A 471 16.67 20.95 5.93
N PHE A 472 16.07 22.05 6.39
CA PHE A 472 16.23 23.36 5.75
C PHE A 472 17.67 23.90 5.84
N LEU A 473 18.39 23.60 6.92
CA LEU A 473 19.80 23.97 7.08
C LEU A 473 20.73 23.13 6.20
N HIS A 474 20.48 21.83 6.02
CA HIS A 474 21.27 20.98 5.11
C HIS A 474 20.89 21.16 3.63
N ALA A 475 19.66 21.60 3.34
CA ALA A 475 19.19 21.90 2.00
C ALA A 475 20.02 23.01 1.30
N SER A 476 20.34 22.81 0.02
CA SER A 476 21.01 23.83 -0.81
C SER A 476 20.12 25.07 -1.02
N ASN A 477 20.69 26.23 -1.35
CA ASN A 477 19.92 27.48 -1.52
C ASN A 477 18.74 27.36 -2.51
N THR A 478 18.92 26.65 -3.63
CA THR A 478 17.84 26.35 -4.59
C THR A 478 16.72 25.54 -3.93
N SER A 479 17.10 24.54 -3.12
CA SER A 479 16.16 23.68 -2.38
C SER A 479 15.45 24.41 -1.26
N ARG A 480 16.12 25.35 -0.57
CA ARG A 480 15.48 26.23 0.43
C ARG A 480 14.40 27.10 -0.20
N LEU A 481 14.71 27.76 -1.31
CA LEU A 481 13.73 28.55 -2.08
C LEU A 481 12.58 27.69 -2.61
N GLU A 482 12.87 26.48 -3.07
CA GLU A 482 11.88 25.51 -3.53
C GLU A 482 10.97 25.02 -2.40
N ILE A 483 11.52 24.67 -1.23
CA ILE A 483 10.78 24.28 -0.02
C ILE A 483 9.90 25.43 0.46
N MET A 484 10.38 26.68 0.45
CA MET A 484 9.56 27.84 0.77
C MET A 484 8.42 28.01 -0.24
N ALA A 485 8.70 28.04 -1.54
CA ALA A 485 7.69 28.27 -2.58
C ALA A 485 6.64 27.14 -2.65
N LYS A 486 7.07 25.87 -2.61
CA LYS A 486 6.18 24.70 -2.71
C LYS A 486 5.51 24.37 -1.36
N GLY A 487 6.18 24.66 -0.24
CA GLY A 487 5.76 24.32 1.13
C GLY A 487 4.95 25.38 1.88
N THR A 488 4.95 26.67 1.49
CA THR A 488 4.21 27.72 2.22
C THR A 488 2.71 27.41 2.38
N LEU A 489 2.01 27.02 1.30
CA LEU A 489 0.59 26.67 1.37
C LEU A 489 0.33 25.37 2.19
N PRO A 490 1.08 24.27 1.99
CA PRO A 490 1.05 23.12 2.90
C PRO A 490 1.29 23.47 4.37
N LEU A 491 2.22 24.37 4.68
CA LEU A 491 2.53 24.80 6.06
C LEU A 491 1.35 25.54 6.69
N VAL A 492 0.72 26.46 5.94
CA VAL A 492 -0.52 27.15 6.38
C VAL A 492 -1.66 26.16 6.61
N ASN A 493 -1.81 25.16 5.74
CA ASN A 493 -2.82 24.09 5.94
C ASN A 493 -2.53 23.26 7.19
N MET A 494 -1.28 22.86 7.42
CA MET A 494 -0.85 22.12 8.61
C MET A 494 -1.17 22.92 9.89
N ILE A 495 -0.71 24.18 9.98
CA ILE A 495 -0.98 25.06 11.13
C ILE A 495 -2.48 25.21 11.37
N LYS A 496 -3.28 25.39 10.31
CA LYS A 496 -4.75 25.48 10.39
C LYS A 496 -5.40 24.19 10.91
N ASN A 497 -4.83 23.02 10.66
CA ASN A 497 -5.33 21.75 11.20
C ASN A 497 -4.86 21.53 12.65
N LEU A 498 -3.61 21.86 12.99
CA LEU A 498 -3.08 21.80 14.36
C LEU A 498 -3.88 22.66 15.36
N LEU A 499 -4.37 23.82 14.90
CA LEU A 499 -5.27 24.73 15.64
C LEU A 499 -6.74 24.26 15.70
N ARG A 500 -7.15 23.32 14.84
CA ARG A 500 -8.50 22.71 14.89
C ARG A 500 -8.55 21.51 15.82
N ASP A 501 -7.44 20.80 15.95
CA ASP A 501 -7.23 19.71 16.90
C ASP A 501 -6.97 20.21 18.34
N GLU A 502 -7.30 21.46 18.69
CA GLU A 502 -7.19 21.98 20.08
C GLU A 502 -8.35 21.55 21.00
N ASN A 503 -9.21 20.66 20.51
CA ASN A 503 -10.23 19.91 21.28
C ASN A 503 -10.14 18.40 20.97
#